data_AF-A0A7C2HGV0-F1
#
_entry.id   AF-A0A7C2HGV0-F1
#
_cell.length_a   1.000
_cell.length_b   1.000
_cell.length_c   1.000
_cell.angle_alpha   90.00
_cell.angle_beta   90.00
_cell.angle_gamma   90.00
#
_symmetry.space_group_name_H-M   'P 1'
#
loop_
_entity.id
_entity.type
_entity.pdbx_description
1 polymer ?
#
loop_
_entity_poly.entity_id
_entity_poly.type
_entity_poly.pdbx_seq_one_letter_code
_entity_poly.pdbx_strand_id
1 'polypeptide(L)'
;MRLPSRVLIALRPWFPGLELERVRVVSGGPVCWFVRTVLRKGAMTVAPFVFLGTRAYEPDDPAFLALLAHEVKHIEQFRRYGYVRFLVRYFWDLGRSGFRYSPRLPLEAEAYELERKFLASLSAQRGPGTA
;
A
#
# COMPACT_ATOMS: atom_id res chain seq x y z
N MET A 1 9.37 -6.67 -8.66
CA MET A 1 9.54 -5.58 -9.64
C MET A 1 9.75 -4.24 -8.94
N ARG A 2 10.49 -3.32 -9.57
CA ARG A 2 10.66 -1.94 -9.08
C ARG A 2 9.48 -1.09 -9.54
N LEU A 3 9.23 0.00 -8.83
CA LEU A 3 8.24 0.99 -9.27
C LEU A 3 8.75 1.74 -10.51
N PRO A 4 7.91 1.91 -11.55
CA PRO A 4 8.29 2.64 -12.74
C PRO A 4 8.37 4.14 -12.43
N SER A 5 9.18 4.88 -13.18
CA SER A 5 9.49 6.30 -12.92
C SER A 5 8.23 7.18 -12.84
N ARG A 6 7.21 6.90 -13.65
CA ARG A 6 5.92 7.62 -13.61
C ARG A 6 5.24 7.53 -12.24
N VAL A 7 5.28 6.35 -11.63
CA VAL A 7 4.69 6.09 -10.31
C VAL A 7 5.51 6.76 -9.21
N LEU A 8 6.84 6.72 -9.34
CA LEU A 8 7.72 7.44 -8.42
C LEU A 8 7.46 8.94 -8.45
N ILE A 9 7.33 9.54 -9.64
CA ILE A 9 7.01 10.97 -9.81
C ILE A 9 5.67 11.31 -9.18
N ALA A 10 4.64 10.48 -9.39
CA ALA A 10 3.32 10.71 -8.82
C ALA A 10 3.30 10.62 -7.27
N LEU A 11 4.07 9.69 -6.69
CA LEU A 11 4.10 9.46 -5.25
C LEU A 11 5.06 10.40 -4.49
N ARG A 12 6.12 10.89 -5.14
CA ARG A 12 7.17 11.70 -4.51
C ARG A 12 6.67 12.97 -3.80
N PRO A 13 5.69 13.73 -4.32
CA PRO A 13 5.11 14.87 -3.61
C PRO A 13 4.45 14.51 -2.28
N TRP A 14 3.90 13.29 -2.19
CA TRP A 14 3.19 12.80 -1.01
C TRP A 14 4.13 12.19 0.02
N PHE A 15 5.31 11.74 -0.40
CA PHE A 15 6.29 11.05 0.44
C PHE A 15 7.73 11.59 0.25
N PRO A 16 7.98 12.88 0.52
CA PRO A 16 9.26 13.52 0.20
C PRO A 16 10.46 12.95 0.98
N GLY A 17 10.23 12.38 2.17
CA GLY A 17 11.27 11.77 3.00
C GLY A 17 11.45 10.26 2.82
N LEU A 18 10.71 9.64 1.89
CA LEU A 18 10.73 8.19 1.69
C LEU A 18 11.55 7.81 0.46
N GLU A 19 12.46 6.83 0.62
CA GLU A 19 13.21 6.25 -0.51
C GLU A 19 12.33 5.30 -1.32
N LEU A 20 11.42 5.88 -2.11
CA LEU A 20 10.46 5.15 -2.96
C LEU A 20 11.14 4.18 -3.94
N GLU A 21 12.38 4.48 -4.33
CA GLU A 21 13.20 3.64 -5.22
C GLU A 21 13.60 2.30 -4.59
N ARG A 22 13.57 2.20 -3.26
CA ARG A 22 13.80 0.95 -2.53
C ARG A 22 12.56 0.07 -2.48
N VAL A 23 11.37 0.62 -2.74
CA VAL A 23 10.12 -0.14 -2.73
C VAL A 23 10.13 -1.20 -3.84
N ARG A 24 9.65 -2.40 -3.51
CA ARG A 24 9.59 -3.55 -4.40
C ARG A 24 8.18 -4.12 -4.41
N VAL A 25 7.53 -4.13 -5.56
CA VAL A 25 6.24 -4.81 -5.72
C VAL A 25 6.49 -6.28 -6.07
N VAL A 26 5.78 -7.19 -5.42
CA VAL A 26 5.86 -8.63 -5.63
C VAL A 26 4.46 -9.10 -6.04
N SER A 27 4.33 -9.68 -7.23
CA SER A 27 3.04 -10.12 -7.80
C SER A 27 2.84 -11.63 -7.80
N GLY A 28 3.80 -12.39 -7.28
CA GLY A 28 3.77 -13.85 -7.27
C GLY A 28 4.47 -14.45 -6.06
N GLY A 29 4.24 -15.73 -5.82
CA GLY A 29 4.83 -16.49 -4.72
C GLY A 29 3.88 -16.77 -3.56
N PRO A 30 4.35 -17.52 -2.54
CA PRO A 30 3.52 -18.04 -1.46
C PRO A 30 2.89 -16.94 -0.60
N VAL A 31 3.59 -15.81 -0.40
CA VAL A 31 3.05 -14.65 0.34
C VAL A 31 1.91 -13.99 -0.44
N CYS A 32 2.06 -13.81 -1.75
CA CYS A 32 0.99 -13.26 -2.60
C CYS A 32 -0.23 -14.18 -2.61
N TRP A 33 0.00 -15.50 -2.68
CA TRP A 33 -1.07 -16.50 -2.54
C TRP A 33 -1.78 -16.40 -1.20
N PHE A 34 -1.05 -16.22 -0.09
CA PHE A 34 -1.62 -16.03 1.24
C PHE A 34 -2.45 -14.74 1.34
N VAL A 35 -1.93 -13.62 0.84
CA VAL A 35 -2.64 -12.33 0.81
C VAL A 35 -3.93 -12.44 -0.01
N ARG A 36 -3.87 -13.13 -1.15
CA ARG A 36 -5.03 -13.38 -2.02
C ARG A 36 -6.05 -14.33 -1.40
N THR A 37 -5.61 -15.45 -0.84
CA THR A 37 -6.47 -16.58 -0.50
C THR A 37 -6.93 -16.55 0.95
N VAL A 38 -6.04 -16.20 1.87
CA VAL A 38 -6.32 -16.17 3.32
C VAL A 38 -6.79 -14.80 3.74
N LEU A 39 -6.04 -13.74 3.42
CA LEU A 39 -6.40 -12.38 3.81
C LEU A 39 -7.48 -11.77 2.90
N ARG A 40 -7.60 -12.26 1.66
CA ARG A 40 -8.51 -11.75 0.63
C ARG A 40 -8.37 -10.24 0.41
N LYS A 41 -7.13 -9.74 0.47
CA LYS A 41 -6.78 -8.32 0.33
C LYS A 41 -6.21 -8.00 -1.04
N GLY A 42 -6.33 -6.73 -1.45
CA GLY A 42 -5.78 -6.20 -2.71
C GLY A 42 -4.25 -6.25 -2.74
N ALA A 43 -3.62 -5.84 -1.66
CA ALA A 43 -2.19 -5.93 -1.44
C ALA A 43 -1.88 -6.00 0.08
N MET A 44 -0.61 -6.20 0.42
CA MET A 44 -0.08 -6.16 1.77
C MET A 44 1.35 -5.61 1.75
N THR A 45 1.61 -4.64 2.62
CA THR A 45 2.96 -4.07 2.79
C THR A 45 3.75 -4.75 3.88
N VAL A 46 4.98 -5.13 3.53
CA VAL A 46 6.04 -5.52 4.47
C VAL A 46 7.31 -4.81 4.00
N ALA A 47 7.54 -3.60 4.51
CA ALA A 47 8.60 -2.69 4.05
C ALA A 47 9.96 -3.41 3.87
N PRO A 48 10.65 -3.29 2.71
CA PRO A 48 10.35 -2.45 1.56
C PRO A 48 9.49 -3.13 0.48
N PHE A 49 8.88 -4.29 0.77
CA PHE A 49 8.11 -5.08 -0.18
C PHE A 49 6.60 -4.81 -0.10
N VAL A 50 5.95 -4.78 -1.25
CA VAL A 50 4.49 -4.70 -1.39
C VAL A 50 4.06 -5.97 -2.12
N PHE A 51 3.34 -6.85 -1.44
CA PHE A 51 2.86 -8.12 -1.99
C PHE A 51 1.44 -7.93 -2.52
N LEU A 52 1.21 -8.25 -3.79
CA LEU A 52 -0.11 -8.17 -4.40
C LEU A 52 -0.93 -9.41 -4.06
N GLY A 53 -2.22 -9.20 -3.81
CA GLY A 53 -3.18 -10.27 -3.51
C GLY A 53 -4.21 -10.42 -4.62
N THR A 54 -5.40 -9.88 -4.40
CA THR A 54 -6.52 -9.94 -5.36
C THR A 54 -6.38 -8.95 -6.51
N ARG A 55 -5.53 -7.92 -6.38
CA ARG A 55 -5.26 -6.96 -7.46
C ARG A 55 -4.07 -7.41 -8.31
N ALA A 56 -4.22 -7.26 -9.62
CA ALA A 56 -3.11 -7.38 -10.56
C ALA A 56 -2.23 -6.13 -10.52
N TYR A 57 -1.02 -6.24 -11.05
CA TYR A 57 -0.12 -5.11 -11.19
C TYR A 57 -0.53 -4.25 -12.38
N GLU A 58 -1.19 -3.12 -12.11
CA GLU A 58 -1.73 -2.22 -13.14
C GLU A 58 -1.28 -0.77 -12.89
N PRO A 59 -0.02 -0.43 -13.20
CA PRO A 59 0.55 0.90 -12.93
C PRO A 59 -0.09 2.08 -13.69
N ASP A 60 -1.05 1.83 -14.57
CA ASP A 60 -1.81 2.85 -15.30
C ASP A 60 -3.25 2.99 -14.82
N ASP A 61 -3.71 2.08 -13.94
CA ASP A 61 -5.02 2.16 -13.30
C ASP A 61 -4.94 3.10 -12.09
N PRO A 62 -5.72 4.20 -12.05
CA PRO A 62 -5.78 5.09 -10.90
C PRO A 62 -6.15 4.37 -9.59
N ALA A 63 -6.99 3.33 -9.64
CA ALA A 63 -7.39 2.60 -8.44
C ALA A 63 -6.25 1.72 -7.91
N PHE A 64 -5.45 1.11 -8.79
CA PHE A 64 -4.19 0.46 -8.41
C PHE A 64 -3.17 1.45 -7.85
N LEU A 65 -3.00 2.62 -8.48
CA LEU A 65 -2.06 3.63 -7.99
C LEU A 65 -2.45 4.18 -6.62
N ALA A 66 -3.75 4.36 -6.37
CA ALA A 66 -4.27 4.75 -5.06
C ALA A 66 -4.00 3.67 -4.01
N LEU A 67 -4.27 2.40 -4.32
CA LEU A 67 -3.91 1.27 -3.46
C LEU A 67 -2.40 1.21 -3.20
N LEU A 68 -1.58 1.45 -4.22
CA LEU A 68 -0.13 1.47 -4.04
C LEU A 68 0.30 2.64 -3.14
N ALA A 69 -0.33 3.81 -3.23
CA ALA A 69 -0.10 4.91 -2.32
C ALA A 69 -0.46 4.54 -0.87
N HIS A 70 -1.58 3.81 -0.67
CA HIS A 70 -1.98 3.24 0.62
C HIS A 70 -0.90 2.31 1.19
N GLU A 71 -0.40 1.39 0.37
CA GLU A 71 0.66 0.46 0.76
C GLU A 71 1.99 1.18 1.06
N VAL A 72 2.37 2.17 0.24
CA VAL A 72 3.58 2.99 0.47
C VAL A 72 3.45 3.84 1.74
N LYS A 73 2.25 4.30 2.10
CA LYS A 73 1.99 4.98 3.37
C LYS A 73 2.34 4.09 4.56
N HIS A 74 2.05 2.79 4.48
CA HIS A 74 2.50 1.85 5.50
C HIS A 74 4.03 1.77 5.57
N ILE A 75 4.76 1.84 4.45
CA ILE A 75 6.23 1.89 4.44
C ILE A 75 6.76 3.16 5.14
N GLU A 76 6.13 4.31 4.90
CA GLU A 76 6.45 5.55 5.61
C GLU A 76 6.21 5.40 7.12
N GLN A 77 5.04 4.88 7.52
CA GLN A 77 4.71 4.60 8.91
C GLN A 77 5.72 3.61 9.54
N PHE A 78 6.15 2.58 8.81
CA PHE A 78 7.19 1.64 9.24
C PHE A 78 8.53 2.31 9.50
N ARG A 79 8.94 3.25 8.64
CA ARG A 79 10.17 4.04 8.86
C ARG A 79 10.04 5.01 10.03
N ARG A 80 8.88 5.67 10.16
CA ARG A 80 8.63 6.68 11.20
C ARG A 80 8.63 6.09 12.61
N TYR A 81 8.12 4.86 12.78
CA TYR A 81 7.98 4.23 14.09
C TYR A 81 9.01 3.13 14.39
N GLY A 82 9.87 2.78 13.42
CA GLY A 82 10.81 1.67 13.52
C GLY A 82 10.13 0.30 13.52
N TYR A 83 10.83 -0.73 13.03
CA TYR A 83 10.32 -2.08 12.74
C TYR A 83 9.73 -2.90 13.92
N VAL A 84 9.60 -2.33 15.13
CA VAL A 84 9.67 -3.13 16.37
C VAL A 84 8.34 -3.24 17.14
N ARG A 85 7.42 -2.28 17.07
CA ARG A 85 6.16 -2.35 17.88
C ARG A 85 4.96 -2.93 17.12
N PHE A 86 5.00 -2.92 15.79
CA PHE A 86 3.87 -3.28 14.94
C PHE A 86 3.79 -4.79 14.65
N LEU A 87 4.92 -5.47 14.42
CA LEU A 87 4.93 -6.93 14.23
C LEU A 87 4.73 -7.71 15.54
N VAL A 88 5.13 -7.16 16.69
CA VAL A 88 5.02 -7.83 18.01
C VAL A 88 3.58 -7.83 18.56
N ARG A 89 2.78 -6.78 18.33
CA ARG A 89 1.35 -6.76 18.72
C ARG A 89 0.45 -7.48 17.70
N TYR A 90 0.79 -7.38 16.41
CA TYR A 90 0.03 -7.99 15.30
C TYR A 90 0.09 -9.53 15.30
N PHE A 91 1.17 -10.17 15.76
CA PHE A 91 1.25 -11.65 15.88
C PHE A 91 0.77 -12.21 17.23
N TRP A 92 0.74 -11.39 18.28
CA TRP A 92 0.32 -11.82 19.62
C TRP A 92 -1.20 -11.85 19.81
N ASP A 93 -1.96 -10.87 19.29
CA ASP A 93 -3.44 -10.84 19.40
C ASP A 93 -4.14 -11.72 18.33
N LEU A 94 -3.49 -11.98 17.19
CA LEU A 94 -3.93 -12.94 16.17
C LEU A 94 -3.86 -14.39 16.70
N GLY A 95 -2.84 -14.71 17.51
CA GLY A 95 -2.67 -16.01 18.19
C GLY A 95 -3.65 -16.24 19.36
N ARG A 96 -4.48 -15.25 19.72
CA ARG A 96 -5.39 -15.32 20.87
C ARG A 96 -6.89 -15.20 20.51
N SER A 97 -7.27 -14.82 19.29
CA SER A 97 -8.66 -14.41 18.97
C SER A 97 -9.27 -14.84 17.62
N GLY A 98 -8.56 -15.60 16.77
CA GLY A 98 -9.20 -16.20 15.57
C GLY A 98 -9.31 -15.29 14.34
N PHE A 99 -8.33 -14.40 14.10
CA PHE A 99 -8.04 -13.83 12.77
C PHE A 99 -9.19 -13.07 12.04
N ARG A 100 -9.79 -12.02 12.64
CA ARG A 100 -10.67 -11.08 11.90
C ARG A 100 -10.07 -9.67 11.77
N TYR A 101 -9.79 -9.27 10.53
CA TYR A 101 -9.26 -7.96 10.13
C TYR A 101 -10.31 -6.84 10.27
N SER A 102 -9.94 -5.65 10.76
CA SER A 102 -10.89 -4.52 10.93
C SER A 102 -10.34 -3.20 10.33
N PRO A 103 -11.11 -2.50 9.45
CA PRO A 103 -10.71 -1.23 8.83
C PRO A 103 -10.60 -0.02 9.77
N ARG A 104 -10.92 -0.17 11.06
CA ARG A 104 -10.95 0.93 12.05
C ARG A 104 -9.60 1.21 12.72
N LEU A 105 -8.53 0.53 12.31
CA LEU A 105 -7.21 0.80 12.84
C LEU A 105 -6.76 2.21 12.41
N PRO A 106 -6.22 3.05 13.31
CA PRO A 106 -5.80 4.42 12.99
C PRO A 106 -4.84 4.50 11.80
N LEU A 107 -3.98 3.49 11.65
CA LEU A 107 -3.01 3.39 10.55
C LEU A 107 -3.69 3.08 9.21
N GLU A 108 -4.73 2.23 9.22
CA GLU A 108 -5.55 1.96 8.03
C GLU A 108 -6.36 3.19 7.63
N ALA A 109 -6.90 3.94 8.60
CA ALA A 109 -7.66 5.16 8.35
C ALA A 109 -6.80 6.25 7.68
N GLU A 110 -5.57 6.47 8.17
CA GLU A 110 -4.63 7.43 7.55
C GLU A 110 -4.27 7.01 6.12
N ALA A 111 -4.09 5.71 5.89
CA ALA A 111 -3.78 5.17 4.57
C ALA A 111 -4.99 5.28 3.61
N TYR A 112 -6.21 5.00 4.06
CA TYR A 112 -7.44 5.19 3.28
C TYR A 112 -7.73 6.67 2.99
N GLU A 113 -7.46 7.57 3.92
CA GLU A 113 -7.61 9.01 3.68
C GLU A 113 -6.65 9.48 2.59
N LEU A 114 -5.40 9.02 2.64
CA LEU A 114 -4.41 9.28 1.61
C LEU A 114 -4.85 8.69 0.27
N GLU A 115 -5.32 7.43 0.24
CA GLU A 115 -5.83 6.76 -0.96
C GLU A 115 -6.88 7.63 -1.66
N ARG A 116 -7.87 8.13 -0.91
CA ARG A 116 -8.92 9.00 -1.46
C ARG A 116 -8.38 10.33 -1.98
N LYS A 117 -7.49 10.99 -1.22
CA LYS A 117 -6.89 12.28 -1.63
C LYS A 117 -6.03 12.11 -2.88
N PHE A 118 -5.28 11.01 -2.95
CA PHE A 118 -4.45 10.67 -4.08
C PHE A 118 -5.31 10.39 -5.32
N LEU A 119 -6.35 9.56 -5.19
CA LEU A 119 -7.30 9.30 -6.27
C LEU A 119 -7.98 10.59 -6.76
N ALA A 120 -8.41 11.46 -5.84
CA ALA A 120 -8.97 12.76 -6.19
C ALA A 120 -7.97 13.65 -6.94
N SER A 121 -6.68 13.63 -6.54
CA SER A 121 -5.63 14.36 -7.23
C SER A 121 -5.33 13.83 -8.62
N LEU A 122 -5.44 12.51 -8.83
CA LEU A 122 -5.30 11.90 -10.16
C LEU A 122 -6.47 12.25 -11.06
N SER A 123 -7.69 12.25 -10.52
CA SER A 123 -8.90 12.69 -11.24
C SER A 123 -8.85 14.18 -11.58
N ALA A 124 -8.34 15.03 -10.68
CA ALA A 124 -8.17 16.46 -10.93
C ALA A 124 -7.08 16.75 -11.97
N GLN A 125 -5.99 15.98 -11.99
CA GLN A 125 -4.98 16.05 -13.05
C GLN A 125 -5.49 15.52 -14.41
N ARG A 126 -6.56 14.71 -14.41
CA ARG A 126 -7.21 14.17 -15.61
C ARG A 126 -8.31 15.06 -16.20
N GLY A 127 -8.61 16.25 -15.65
CA GLY A 127 -9.67 17.12 -16.19
C GLY A 127 -9.31 18.61 -16.28
N PRO A 128 -9.77 19.37 -17.30
CA PRO A 128 -10.31 18.97 -18.60
C PRO A 128 -9.30 19.28 -19.72
N GLY A 129 -8.80 18.26 -20.41
CA GLY A 129 -7.88 18.43 -21.53
C GLY A 129 -8.12 17.39 -22.62
N THR A 130 -8.50 17.89 -23.79
CA THR A 130 -8.67 17.21 -25.10
C THR A 130 -9.93 16.35 -25.29
N ALA A 131 -11.06 17.02 -25.52
CA ALA A 131 -11.96 16.69 -26.62
C ALA A 131 -12.05 17.90 -27.54
#